data_AF-A0A1A8EX23-F1
#
_entry.id   AF-A0A1A8EX23-F1
#
_cell.length_a   1.000
_cell.length_b   1.000
_cell.length_c   1.000
_cell.angle_alpha   90.00
_cell.angle_beta   90.00
_cell.angle_gamma   90.00
#
_symmetry.space_group_name_H-M   'P 1'
#
loop_
_entity.id
_entity.type
_entity.pdbx_description
1 polymer ?
#
loop_
_entity_poly.entity_id
_entity_poly.type
_entity_poly.pdbx_seq_one_letter_code
_entity_poly.pdbx_strand_id
1 'polypeptide(L)'
;MCEVVDHQCQHICVSSPASFRCKCKKGFTLNSDGKTCKADDTCAVVDHGCGHICANLPDGYECRCRPGYELTVDQKTCNRIDYCDLGNHGCEQNCISVPESYICRCNKGYVLNLDGKTCSKIDHCADGSHGCEQEYVNTDNSCVCRCREGFTLRPDGKTCKKSECHDGIMDVVFVIDGSKSLGPANFELVKQFVNGMVDSLNISRMGTHVGLIQYSTKVRTEFTLSQYVTAQGIKQAVAQIQYMGRGSMTGSALRHMFEFSFSDKEGARPNVPRVGIVFTDGRSQDDVSEWARKAKTSGVTMFALGVGKAIEQELREIASEPDEMHLYYAEDFEKMGEVSRKLKSRICKETPAEERRCQCETLIVFQDHVEEKLRDLAQIIEAMTKKLKNVAASVRP
;
A
#
# COMPACT_ATOMS: atom_id res chain seq x y z
N MET A 1 17.35 -21.62 96.34
CA MET A 1 18.53 -22.46 96.05
C MET A 1 19.30 -22.00 94.81
N CYS A 2 18.63 -21.63 93.72
CA CYS A 2 19.29 -21.18 92.48
C CYS A 2 19.98 -19.80 92.57
N GLU A 3 19.69 -18.97 93.56
CA GLU A 3 20.33 -17.65 93.76
C GLU A 3 21.64 -17.72 94.55
N VAL A 4 21.92 -18.86 95.18
CA VAL A 4 23.00 -19.01 96.18
C VAL A 4 24.04 -20.04 95.75
N VAL A 5 23.70 -20.93 94.82
CA VAL A 5 24.56 -22.02 94.32
C VAL A 5 24.33 -22.18 92.82
N ASP A 6 25.40 -22.28 92.03
CA ASP A 6 25.34 -22.59 90.61
C ASP A 6 25.12 -24.10 90.41
N HIS A 7 23.93 -24.45 89.90
CA HIS A 7 23.54 -25.84 89.67
C HIS A 7 23.85 -26.34 88.25
N GLN A 8 24.57 -25.54 87.45
CA GLN A 8 24.99 -25.85 86.07
C GLN A 8 23.79 -26.13 85.13
N CYS A 9 22.66 -25.45 85.35
CA CYS A 9 21.54 -25.51 84.41
C CYS A 9 21.91 -24.74 83.13
N GLN A 10 21.79 -25.36 81.97
CA GLN A 10 22.15 -24.70 80.70
C GLN A 10 21.28 -23.46 80.40
N HIS A 11 20.00 -23.47 80.80
CA HIS A 11 19.06 -22.39 80.50
C HIS A 11 18.51 -21.69 81.75
N ILE A 12 17.58 -22.31 82.49
CA ILE A 12 16.89 -21.67 83.62
C ILE A 12 16.93 -22.61 84.83
N CYS A 13 17.33 -22.11 86.00
CA CYS A 13 17.23 -22.83 87.27
C CYS A 13 15.99 -22.37 88.05
N VAL A 14 15.14 -23.30 88.48
CA VAL A 14 13.94 -23.00 89.27
C VAL A 14 14.07 -23.63 90.65
N SER A 15 13.98 -22.80 91.70
CA SER A 15 13.99 -23.27 93.09
C SER A 15 12.63 -23.89 93.45
N SER A 16 12.64 -25.03 94.12
CA SER A 16 11.47 -25.65 94.75
C SER A 16 11.69 -25.76 96.26
N PRO A 17 10.65 -25.96 97.09
CA PRO A 17 10.75 -25.83 98.55
C PRO A 17 11.85 -26.67 99.23
N ALA A 18 12.29 -27.77 98.61
CA ALA A 18 13.34 -28.64 99.13
C ALA A 18 14.41 -29.06 98.09
N SER A 19 14.39 -28.52 96.87
CA SER A 19 15.30 -28.93 95.78
C SER A 19 15.38 -27.87 94.68
N PHE A 20 16.17 -28.11 93.64
CA PHE A 20 16.16 -27.32 92.40
C PHE A 20 15.77 -28.20 91.21
N ARG A 21 15.28 -27.58 90.14
CA ARG A 21 15.14 -28.23 88.83
C ARG A 21 15.58 -27.29 87.73
N CYS A 22 16.30 -27.83 86.75
CA CYS A 22 16.57 -27.09 85.53
C CYS A 22 15.33 -27.10 84.64
N LYS A 23 15.06 -25.96 84.00
CA LYS A 23 14.01 -25.80 83.01
C LYS A 23 14.65 -25.22 81.76
N CYS A 24 14.23 -25.72 80.62
CA CYS A 24 14.64 -25.18 79.33
C CYS A 24 13.78 -23.96 78.95
N LYS A 25 14.37 -23.02 78.22
CA LYS A 25 13.61 -21.98 77.51
C LYS A 25 12.64 -22.64 76.52
N LYS A 26 11.60 -21.90 76.10
CA LYS A 26 10.64 -22.39 75.11
C LYS A 26 11.39 -22.85 73.85
N GLY A 27 10.98 -23.95 73.21
CA GLY A 27 11.65 -24.54 72.03
C GLY A 27 12.80 -25.50 72.34
N PHE A 28 12.98 -25.90 73.60
CA PHE A 28 14.01 -26.84 74.01
C PHE A 28 13.47 -27.84 75.06
N THR A 29 13.82 -29.11 74.92
CA THR A 29 13.51 -30.17 75.89
C THR A 29 14.73 -30.49 76.75
N LEU A 30 14.49 -30.71 78.05
CA LEU A 30 15.53 -31.09 79.01
C LEU A 30 16.00 -32.51 78.72
N ASN A 31 17.30 -32.69 78.52
CA ASN A 31 17.90 -33.99 78.29
C ASN A 31 17.80 -34.87 79.54
N SER A 32 18.05 -36.17 79.37
CA SER A 32 18.00 -37.17 80.46
C SER A 32 18.98 -36.90 81.60
N ASP A 33 19.97 -36.02 81.39
CA ASP A 33 20.89 -35.56 82.45
C ASP A 33 20.27 -34.56 83.42
N GLY A 34 19.06 -34.06 83.13
CA GLY A 34 18.33 -33.11 83.97
C GLY A 34 18.94 -31.70 84.02
N LYS A 35 19.95 -31.39 83.17
CA LYS A 35 20.71 -30.12 83.20
C LYS A 35 20.87 -29.46 81.84
N THR A 36 21.09 -30.24 80.78
CA THR A 36 21.27 -29.72 79.42
C THR A 36 19.97 -29.73 78.64
N CYS A 37 19.85 -28.83 77.67
CA CYS A 37 18.66 -28.60 76.88
C CYS A 37 18.98 -28.88 75.41
N LYS A 38 18.25 -29.81 74.79
CA LYS A 38 18.28 -30.06 73.35
C LYS A 38 17.20 -29.22 72.68
N ALA A 39 17.54 -28.59 71.56
CA ALA A 39 16.55 -27.88 70.74
C ALA A 39 15.48 -28.84 70.25
N ASP A 40 14.22 -28.44 70.39
CA ASP A 40 13.10 -29.23 69.93
C ASP A 40 13.05 -29.18 68.41
N ASP A 41 13.04 -30.35 67.76
CA ASP A 41 12.77 -30.44 66.33
C ASP A 41 11.25 -30.33 66.12
N THR A 42 10.74 -29.12 66.29
CA THR A 42 9.31 -28.83 66.20
C THR A 42 8.73 -29.17 64.82
N CYS A 43 9.53 -29.06 63.76
CA CYS A 43 9.15 -29.41 62.39
C CYS A 43 9.05 -30.93 62.16
N ALA A 44 9.79 -31.76 62.89
CA ALA A 44 9.71 -33.22 62.76
C ALA A 44 8.55 -33.86 63.54
N VAL A 45 8.02 -33.15 64.55
CA VAL A 45 7.03 -33.69 65.50
C VAL A 45 5.60 -33.30 65.13
N VAL A 46 5.39 -32.15 64.49
CA VAL A 46 4.07 -31.61 64.14
C VAL A 46 4.07 -31.06 62.72
N ASP A 47 3.04 -31.37 61.94
CA ASP A 47 2.81 -30.72 60.64
C ASP A 47 2.27 -29.30 60.87
N HIS A 48 3.12 -28.31 60.60
CA HIS A 48 2.78 -26.90 60.76
C HIS A 48 2.05 -26.30 59.54
N GLY A 49 1.82 -27.10 58.50
CA GLY A 49 1.17 -26.68 57.26
C GLY A 49 2.04 -25.76 56.40
N CYS A 50 3.38 -25.89 56.48
CA CYS A 50 4.29 -25.13 55.62
C CYS A 50 4.20 -25.64 54.18
N GLY A 51 3.97 -24.75 53.22
CA GLY A 51 3.84 -25.13 51.81
C GLY A 51 5.10 -25.76 51.21
N HIS A 52 6.29 -25.39 51.71
CA HIS A 52 7.57 -25.90 51.20
C HIS A 52 8.50 -26.42 52.29
N ILE A 53 9.15 -25.54 53.05
CA ILE A 53 10.19 -25.89 54.01
C ILE A 53 9.76 -25.39 55.39
N CYS A 54 9.80 -26.26 56.39
CA CYS A 54 9.70 -25.86 57.79
C CYS A 54 11.11 -25.75 58.37
N ALA A 55 11.44 -24.61 58.97
CA ALA A 55 12.72 -24.38 59.64
C ALA A 55 12.50 -24.20 61.15
N ASN A 56 13.27 -24.94 61.95
CA ASN A 56 13.22 -24.80 63.41
C ASN A 56 13.91 -23.50 63.84
N LEU A 57 13.25 -22.73 64.70
CA LEU A 57 13.79 -21.55 65.36
C LEU A 57 13.90 -21.80 66.87
N PRO A 58 14.77 -21.07 67.59
CA PRO A 58 14.90 -21.21 69.04
C PRO A 58 13.58 -21.05 69.81
N ASP A 59 12.64 -20.24 69.32
CA ASP A 59 11.35 -19.97 69.97
C ASP A 59 10.14 -20.58 69.22
N GLY A 60 10.36 -21.49 68.27
CA GLY A 60 9.27 -22.14 67.50
C GLY A 60 9.71 -22.63 66.12
N TYR A 61 8.92 -22.31 65.09
CA TYR A 61 9.22 -22.64 63.70
C TYR A 61 8.93 -21.44 62.80
N GLU A 62 9.50 -21.45 61.60
CA GLU A 62 9.09 -20.58 60.49
C GLU A 62 8.97 -21.40 59.20
N CYS A 63 8.03 -21.02 58.34
CA CYS A 63 7.97 -21.58 57.00
C CYS A 63 8.87 -20.77 56.05
N ARG A 64 9.61 -21.46 55.20
CA ARG A 64 10.46 -20.88 54.15
C ARG A 64 10.06 -21.43 52.79
N CYS A 65 10.24 -20.62 51.78
CA CYS A 65 9.97 -20.99 50.40
C CYS A 65 11.24 -21.42 49.67
N ARG A 66 11.10 -22.34 48.71
CA ARG A 66 12.18 -22.69 47.77
C ARG A 66 12.49 -21.49 46.85
N PRO A 67 13.69 -21.43 46.24
CA PRO A 67 14.00 -20.42 45.23
C PRO A 67 12.89 -20.29 44.17
N GLY A 68 12.51 -19.05 43.82
CA GLY A 68 11.42 -18.76 42.88
C GLY A 68 10.01 -18.69 43.50
N TYR A 69 9.90 -18.69 44.82
CA TYR A 69 8.63 -18.59 45.54
C TYR A 69 8.71 -17.58 46.68
N GLU A 70 7.61 -16.90 46.95
CA GLU A 70 7.45 -15.92 48.01
C GLU A 70 6.44 -16.42 49.05
N LEU A 71 6.76 -16.18 50.33
CA LEU A 71 5.91 -16.56 51.44
C LEU A 71 4.76 -15.56 51.55
N THR A 72 3.53 -16.06 51.54
CA THR A 72 2.34 -15.22 51.62
C THR A 72 2.12 -14.65 53.02
N VAL A 73 1.16 -13.72 53.15
CA VAL A 73 0.84 -13.01 54.40
C VAL A 73 0.44 -13.96 55.54
N ASP A 74 -0.04 -15.16 55.22
CA ASP A 74 -0.36 -16.22 56.19
C ASP A 74 0.90 -16.85 56.84
N GLN A 75 2.10 -16.48 56.38
CA GLN A 75 3.40 -17.01 56.78
C GLN A 75 3.58 -18.51 56.58
N LYS A 76 2.78 -19.13 55.70
CA LYS A 76 2.76 -20.59 55.51
C LYS A 76 2.74 -21.01 54.05
N THR A 77 1.95 -20.32 53.22
CA THR A 77 1.79 -20.68 51.81
C THR A 77 2.90 -20.04 50.98
N CYS A 78 3.42 -20.78 50.01
CA CYS A 78 4.47 -20.30 49.11
C CYS A 78 3.90 -20.13 47.71
N ASN A 79 3.70 -18.90 47.28
CA ASN A 79 3.26 -18.60 45.92
C ASN A 79 4.46 -18.47 45.00
N ARG A 80 4.34 -18.98 43.77
CA ARG A 80 5.39 -18.80 42.76
C ARG A 80 5.54 -17.32 42.47
N ILE A 81 6.77 -16.84 42.47
CA ILE A 81 7.06 -15.47 42.06
C ILE A 81 6.85 -15.40 40.54
N ASP A 82 5.93 -14.56 40.11
CA ASP A 82 5.85 -14.16 38.71
C ASP A 82 6.77 -12.95 38.51
N TYR A 83 7.95 -13.20 37.97
CA TYR A 83 8.96 -12.16 37.70
C TYR A 83 8.48 -11.12 36.68
N CYS A 84 7.44 -11.42 35.89
CA CYS A 84 6.83 -10.48 34.97
C CYS A 84 5.86 -9.51 35.69
N ASP A 85 5.25 -9.93 36.80
CA ASP A 85 4.33 -9.08 37.58
C ASP A 85 5.05 -8.10 38.50
N LEU A 86 6.36 -8.27 38.69
CA LEU A 86 7.20 -7.36 39.49
C LEU A 86 7.42 -5.98 38.82
N GLY A 87 7.02 -5.81 37.56
CA GLY A 87 7.05 -4.52 36.84
C GLY A 87 8.43 -3.97 36.46
N ASN A 88 9.54 -4.64 36.82
CA ASN A 88 10.91 -4.20 36.54
C ASN A 88 11.63 -5.06 35.48
N HIS A 89 10.88 -5.87 34.71
CA HIS A 89 11.48 -6.79 33.75
C HIS A 89 12.07 -6.08 32.51
N GLY A 90 11.53 -4.90 32.14
CA GLY A 90 12.08 -4.07 31.05
C GLY A 90 12.05 -4.74 29.67
N CYS A 91 11.16 -5.73 29.48
CA CYS A 91 10.92 -6.33 28.16
C CYS A 91 10.07 -5.38 27.33
N GLU A 92 10.46 -5.12 26.08
CA GLU A 92 9.69 -4.28 25.18
C GLU A 92 8.33 -4.90 24.83
N GLN A 93 8.30 -6.22 24.63
CA GLN A 93 7.12 -6.96 24.20
C GLN A 93 6.71 -7.99 25.27
N ASN A 94 6.93 -9.29 25.03
CA ASN A 94 6.46 -10.32 25.95
C ASN A 94 7.51 -10.65 27.01
N CYS A 95 7.08 -10.78 28.26
CA CYS A 95 7.86 -11.34 29.35
C CYS A 95 7.40 -12.77 29.62
N ILE A 96 8.34 -13.67 29.88
CA ILE A 96 8.05 -15.04 30.32
C ILE A 96 8.83 -15.32 31.59
N SER A 97 8.10 -15.61 32.67
CA SER A 97 8.67 -16.04 33.94
C SER A 97 9.24 -17.46 33.82
N VAL A 98 10.53 -17.59 34.11
CA VAL A 98 11.26 -18.85 34.16
C VAL A 98 11.68 -19.12 35.62
N PRO A 99 12.11 -20.34 35.99
CA PRO A 99 12.62 -20.58 37.34
C PRO A 99 13.72 -19.57 37.68
N GLU A 100 13.56 -18.89 38.81
CA GLU A 100 14.52 -17.91 39.36
C GLU A 100 14.74 -16.63 38.54
N SER A 101 14.04 -16.42 37.40
CA SER A 101 14.24 -15.24 36.55
C SER A 101 13.09 -15.01 35.55
N TYR A 102 13.32 -14.14 34.57
CA TYR A 102 12.45 -13.95 33.41
C TYR A 102 13.27 -13.87 32.13
N ILE A 103 12.63 -14.15 31.00
CA ILE A 103 13.19 -13.92 29.67
C ILE A 103 12.24 -13.07 28.84
N CYS A 104 12.78 -12.19 28.01
CA CYS A 104 11.99 -11.43 27.05
C CYS A 104 11.83 -12.22 25.75
N ARG A 105 10.64 -12.15 25.13
CA ARG A 105 10.37 -12.71 23.81
C ARG A 105 9.63 -11.71 22.95
N CYS A 106 9.95 -11.75 21.66
CA CYS A 106 9.28 -10.91 20.68
C CYS A 106 8.05 -11.61 20.10
N ASN A 107 7.10 -10.79 19.65
CA ASN A 107 5.93 -11.20 18.90
C ASN A 107 6.35 -11.82 17.55
N LYS A 108 5.43 -12.55 16.92
CA LYS A 108 5.65 -13.10 15.59
C LYS A 108 6.04 -11.98 14.61
N GLY A 109 7.11 -12.19 13.84
CA GLY A 109 7.64 -11.19 12.91
C GLY A 109 8.70 -10.26 13.50
N TYR A 110 9.18 -10.52 14.72
CA TYR A 110 10.22 -9.74 15.40
C TYR A 110 11.34 -10.65 15.92
N VAL A 111 12.55 -10.12 15.99
CA VAL A 111 13.74 -10.77 16.56
C VAL A 111 14.21 -10.03 17.80
N LEU A 112 14.64 -10.78 18.82
CA LEU A 112 15.18 -10.22 20.06
C LEU A 112 16.59 -9.70 19.80
N ASN A 113 16.83 -8.44 20.17
CA ASN A 113 18.12 -7.79 20.00
C ASN A 113 19.16 -8.32 20.98
N LEU A 114 20.43 -7.97 20.74
CA LEU A 114 21.57 -8.39 21.56
C LEU A 114 21.49 -7.93 23.03
N ASP A 115 20.68 -6.91 23.32
CA ASP A 115 20.41 -6.44 24.68
C ASP A 115 19.49 -7.40 25.48
N GLY A 116 18.92 -8.40 24.82
CA GLY A 116 18.01 -9.38 25.41
C GLY A 116 16.66 -8.80 25.85
N LYS A 117 16.33 -7.57 25.45
CA LYS A 117 15.15 -6.82 25.94
C LYS A 117 14.32 -6.17 24.84
N THR A 118 14.95 -5.63 23.81
CA THR A 118 14.28 -4.94 22.71
C THR A 118 14.06 -5.85 21.50
N CYS A 119 13.06 -5.52 20.69
CA CYS A 119 12.58 -6.34 19.59
C CYS A 119 12.59 -5.52 18.29
N SER A 120 13.33 -6.00 17.29
CA SER A 120 13.32 -5.40 15.96
C SER A 120 12.48 -6.21 14.99
N LYS A 121 11.70 -5.53 14.14
CA LYS A 121 10.90 -6.20 13.10
C LYS A 121 11.85 -6.96 12.19
N ILE A 122 11.52 -8.22 11.90
CA ILE A 122 12.31 -9.05 10.99
C ILE A 122 12.31 -8.38 9.63
N ASP A 123 13.51 -8.09 9.15
CA ASP A 123 13.72 -7.69 7.76
C ASP A 123 14.01 -8.94 6.95
N HIS A 124 12.97 -9.45 6.29
CA HIS A 124 13.05 -10.63 5.42
C HIS A 124 13.86 -10.36 4.15
N CYS A 125 14.21 -9.09 3.86
CA CYS A 125 15.04 -8.70 2.72
C CYS A 125 16.51 -8.45 3.10
N ALA A 126 16.87 -8.45 4.39
CA ALA A 126 18.20 -8.07 4.86
C ALA A 126 19.32 -9.06 4.48
N ASP A 127 18.97 -10.29 4.12
CA ASP A 127 19.94 -11.31 3.72
C ASP A 127 20.54 -11.09 2.32
N GLY A 128 19.97 -10.14 1.54
CA GLY A 128 20.38 -9.85 0.17
C GLY A 128 20.13 -11.00 -0.82
N SER A 129 19.40 -12.05 -0.42
CA SER A 129 19.17 -13.26 -1.21
C SER A 129 17.85 -13.25 -1.99
N HIS A 130 17.09 -12.15 -1.90
CA HIS A 130 15.74 -11.99 -2.46
C HIS A 130 15.64 -12.17 -3.98
N GLY A 131 16.73 -11.95 -4.73
CA GLY A 131 16.79 -12.25 -6.17
C GLY A 131 15.81 -11.46 -7.04
N CYS A 132 15.43 -10.27 -6.59
CA CYS A 132 14.54 -9.36 -7.31
C CYS A 132 15.32 -8.63 -8.42
N GLU A 133 14.75 -8.58 -9.62
CA GLU A 133 15.36 -7.84 -10.74
C GLU A 133 15.41 -6.33 -10.48
N GLN A 134 14.39 -5.79 -9.82
CA GLN A 134 14.23 -4.36 -9.59
C GLN A 134 14.10 -4.06 -8.09
N GLU A 135 12.94 -3.59 -7.65
CA GLU A 135 12.72 -3.22 -6.26
C GLU A 135 12.30 -4.44 -5.43
N TYR A 136 12.46 -4.32 -4.12
CA TYR A 136 12.07 -5.33 -3.15
C TYR A 136 11.45 -4.64 -1.94
N VAL A 137 10.48 -5.30 -1.32
CA VAL A 137 9.72 -4.76 -0.20
C VAL A 137 9.67 -5.81 0.89
N ASN A 138 10.08 -5.41 2.10
CA ASN A 138 9.92 -6.23 3.29
C ASN A 138 8.44 -6.23 3.71
N THR A 139 7.81 -7.40 3.68
CA THR A 139 6.44 -7.62 4.18
C THR A 139 6.48 -8.29 5.55
N ASP A 140 5.33 -8.52 6.18
CA ASP A 140 5.30 -9.12 7.51
C ASP A 140 5.89 -10.53 7.57
N ASN A 141 5.83 -11.29 6.46
CA ASN A 141 6.25 -12.70 6.41
C ASN A 141 7.25 -13.05 5.30
N SER A 142 7.60 -12.11 4.40
CA SER A 142 8.46 -12.42 3.25
C SER A 142 9.08 -11.18 2.60
N CYS A 143 10.14 -11.37 1.82
CA CYS A 143 10.61 -10.36 0.90
C CYS A 143 9.92 -10.54 -0.46
N VAL A 144 9.17 -9.52 -0.91
CA VAL A 144 8.46 -9.57 -2.21
C VAL A 144 9.10 -8.61 -3.19
N CYS A 145 9.21 -9.02 -4.45
CA CYS A 145 9.74 -8.18 -5.50
C CYS A 145 8.67 -7.21 -6.01
N ARG A 146 9.08 -5.98 -6.32
CA ARG A 146 8.26 -4.94 -6.93
C ARG A 146 8.95 -4.42 -8.18
N CYS A 147 8.16 -4.12 -9.19
CA CYS A 147 8.67 -3.50 -10.40
C CYS A 147 8.47 -1.97 -10.33
N ARG A 148 9.41 -1.24 -10.92
CA ARG A 148 9.33 0.21 -11.12
C ARG A 148 8.19 0.54 -12.08
N GLU A 149 7.81 1.81 -12.12
CA GLU A 149 6.76 2.30 -13.02
C GLU A 149 7.05 1.91 -14.48
N GLY A 150 6.04 1.40 -15.20
CA GLY A 150 6.20 0.89 -16.56
C GLY A 150 6.69 -0.56 -16.67
N PHE A 151 6.65 -1.33 -15.58
CA PHE A 151 7.00 -2.75 -15.55
C PHE A 151 5.98 -3.56 -14.73
N THR A 152 5.77 -4.81 -15.11
CA THR A 152 4.88 -5.76 -14.43
C THR A 152 5.66 -6.97 -13.94
N LEU A 153 5.39 -7.42 -12.71
CA LEU A 153 6.06 -8.57 -12.14
C LEU A 153 5.61 -9.85 -12.87
N ARG A 154 6.57 -10.65 -13.31
CA ARG A 154 6.29 -11.91 -14.00
C ARG A 154 5.76 -12.97 -13.01
N PRO A 155 5.14 -14.06 -13.52
CA PRO A 155 4.65 -15.16 -12.68
C PRO A 155 5.74 -15.85 -11.85
N ASP A 156 7.03 -15.67 -12.17
CA ASP A 156 8.15 -16.16 -11.37
C ASP A 156 8.34 -15.39 -10.05
N GLY A 157 7.62 -14.27 -9.88
CA GLY A 157 7.66 -13.42 -8.70
C GLY A 157 8.97 -12.65 -8.50
N LYS A 158 9.88 -12.67 -9.49
CA LYS A 158 11.25 -12.13 -9.36
C LYS A 158 11.65 -11.18 -10.49
N THR A 159 11.22 -11.47 -11.72
CA THR A 159 11.60 -10.68 -12.90
C THR A 159 10.49 -9.73 -13.32
N CYS A 160 10.88 -8.64 -13.95
CA CYS A 160 10.00 -7.57 -14.38
C CYS A 160 9.90 -7.57 -15.90
N LYS A 161 8.69 -7.68 -16.43
CA LYS A 161 8.43 -7.45 -17.86
C LYS A 161 8.13 -5.98 -18.05
N LYS A 162 8.91 -5.30 -18.91
CA LYS A 162 8.56 -3.96 -19.41
C LYS A 162 7.14 -4.03 -19.93
N SER A 163 6.23 -3.26 -19.33
CA SER A 163 4.85 -3.26 -19.75
C SER A 163 4.82 -2.61 -21.14
N GLU A 164 4.49 -3.41 -22.15
CA GLU A 164 4.43 -2.96 -23.56
C GLU A 164 3.32 -1.92 -23.78
N CYS A 165 2.53 -1.67 -22.73
CA CYS A 165 1.64 -0.56 -22.51
C CYS A 165 1.92 0.03 -21.13
N HIS A 166 1.92 1.36 -20.97
CA HIS A 166 1.25 1.86 -19.76
C HIS A 166 -0.16 1.29 -19.85
N ASP A 167 -0.66 0.64 -18.80
CA ASP A 167 -2.10 0.42 -18.64
C ASP A 167 -2.79 1.79 -18.63
N GLY A 168 -2.95 2.35 -19.82
CA GLY A 168 -3.26 3.75 -20.04
C GLY A 168 -4.70 3.98 -19.63
N ILE A 169 -4.87 4.76 -18.57
CA ILE A 169 -6.15 5.38 -18.27
C ILE A 169 -6.51 6.21 -19.51
N MET A 170 -7.59 5.86 -20.19
CA MET A 170 -8.05 6.52 -21.41
C MET A 170 -9.58 6.46 -21.49
N ASP A 171 -10.15 7.35 -22.28
CA ASP A 171 -11.58 7.37 -22.59
C ASP A 171 -11.75 7.01 -24.07
N VAL A 172 -12.37 5.86 -24.33
CA VAL A 172 -12.59 5.35 -25.69
C VAL A 172 -14.07 5.48 -26.05
N VAL A 173 -14.38 6.13 -27.17
CA VAL A 173 -15.74 6.15 -27.72
C VAL A 173 -15.76 5.45 -29.07
N PHE A 174 -16.57 4.38 -29.15
CA PHE A 174 -16.87 3.69 -30.39
C PHE A 174 -18.03 4.37 -31.12
N VAL A 175 -17.81 4.73 -32.38
CA VAL A 175 -18.83 5.33 -33.26
C VAL A 175 -19.13 4.32 -34.36
N ILE A 176 -20.29 3.66 -34.28
CA ILE A 176 -20.62 2.54 -35.15
C ILE A 176 -21.69 2.93 -36.15
N ASP A 177 -21.39 2.77 -37.44
CA ASP A 177 -22.36 2.89 -38.51
C ASP A 177 -23.37 1.74 -38.46
N GLY A 178 -24.65 2.08 -38.30
CA GLY A 178 -25.81 1.19 -38.34
C GLY A 178 -26.67 1.42 -39.59
N SER A 179 -26.11 1.99 -40.66
CA SER A 179 -26.80 2.30 -41.91
C SER A 179 -27.18 1.08 -42.72
N LYS A 180 -28.12 1.27 -43.65
CA LYS A 180 -28.58 0.24 -44.59
C LYS A 180 -27.45 -0.26 -45.50
N SER A 181 -26.51 0.60 -45.87
CA SER A 181 -25.44 0.28 -46.82
C SER A 181 -24.38 -0.64 -46.22
N LEU A 182 -24.12 -0.53 -44.91
CA LEU A 182 -23.29 -1.49 -44.17
C LEU A 182 -23.93 -2.89 -44.14
N GLY A 183 -25.23 -2.96 -43.84
CA GLY A 183 -25.99 -4.21 -43.75
C GLY A 183 -25.81 -4.96 -42.41
N PRO A 184 -26.79 -5.81 -42.03
CA PRO A 184 -26.82 -6.45 -40.71
C PRO A 184 -25.70 -7.47 -40.48
N ALA A 185 -25.20 -8.14 -41.52
CA ALA A 185 -24.10 -9.09 -41.40
C ALA A 185 -22.78 -8.40 -41.01
N ASN A 186 -22.44 -7.31 -41.71
CA ASN A 186 -21.26 -6.50 -41.39
C ASN A 186 -21.41 -5.77 -40.05
N PHE A 187 -22.63 -5.42 -39.67
CA PHE A 187 -22.89 -4.83 -38.35
C PHE A 187 -22.54 -5.80 -37.20
N GLU A 188 -22.88 -7.08 -37.33
CA GLU A 188 -22.52 -8.09 -36.33
C GLU A 188 -21.00 -8.31 -36.26
N LEU A 189 -20.34 -8.25 -37.42
CA LEU A 189 -18.88 -8.23 -37.50
C LEU A 189 -18.29 -7.02 -36.73
N VAL A 190 -18.83 -5.82 -36.88
CA VAL A 190 -18.36 -4.66 -36.07
C VAL A 190 -18.57 -4.90 -34.57
N LYS A 191 -19.70 -5.47 -34.15
CA LYS A 191 -19.94 -5.82 -32.73
C LYS A 191 -18.90 -6.81 -32.19
N GLN A 192 -18.55 -7.83 -32.98
CA GLN A 192 -17.52 -8.80 -32.61
C GLN A 192 -16.14 -8.12 -32.46
N PHE A 193 -15.82 -7.17 -33.35
CA PHE A 193 -14.58 -6.39 -33.24
C PHE A 193 -14.52 -5.58 -31.95
N VAL A 194 -15.59 -4.86 -31.62
CA VAL A 194 -15.69 -4.08 -30.39
C VAL A 194 -15.49 -4.99 -29.17
N ASN A 195 -16.10 -6.16 -29.15
CA ASN A 195 -15.91 -7.13 -28.07
C ASN A 195 -14.46 -7.62 -27.97
N GLY A 196 -13.82 -7.96 -29.09
CA GLY A 196 -12.40 -8.38 -29.11
C GLY A 196 -11.43 -7.28 -28.67
N MET A 197 -11.78 -6.02 -28.94
CA MET A 197 -11.05 -4.86 -28.42
C MET A 197 -11.27 -4.69 -26.92
N VAL A 198 -12.51 -4.77 -26.45
CA VAL A 198 -12.88 -4.69 -25.03
C VAL A 198 -12.14 -5.75 -24.20
N ASP A 199 -11.96 -6.96 -24.73
CA ASP A 199 -11.19 -8.03 -24.08
C ASP A 199 -9.72 -7.69 -23.83
N SER A 200 -9.21 -6.66 -24.51
CA SER A 200 -7.81 -6.26 -24.42
C SER A 200 -7.55 -4.96 -23.68
N LEU A 201 -8.61 -4.26 -23.28
CA LEU A 201 -8.51 -3.01 -22.55
C LEU A 201 -8.58 -3.28 -21.04
N ASN A 202 -7.83 -2.52 -20.25
CA ASN A 202 -7.89 -2.59 -18.79
C ASN A 202 -9.09 -1.78 -18.25
N ILE A 203 -10.29 -2.33 -18.42
CA ILE A 203 -11.55 -1.68 -18.05
C ILE A 203 -11.79 -1.84 -16.55
N SER A 204 -11.79 -0.70 -15.84
CA SER A 204 -12.11 -0.63 -14.42
C SER A 204 -12.52 0.79 -14.05
N ARG A 205 -12.94 1.02 -12.80
CA ARG A 205 -13.26 2.37 -12.31
C ARG A 205 -12.10 3.36 -12.48
N MET A 206 -10.87 2.89 -12.27
CA MET A 206 -9.65 3.70 -12.36
C MET A 206 -8.94 3.56 -13.72
N GLY A 207 -9.35 2.61 -14.55
CA GLY A 207 -8.70 2.26 -15.82
C GLY A 207 -9.38 2.92 -17.04
N THR A 208 -9.46 2.18 -18.14
CA THR A 208 -10.13 2.61 -19.37
C THR A 208 -11.64 2.71 -19.18
N HIS A 209 -12.23 3.82 -19.62
CA HIS A 209 -13.69 3.98 -19.72
C HIS A 209 -14.09 3.88 -21.18
N VAL A 210 -15.23 3.25 -21.46
CA VAL A 210 -15.68 2.95 -22.82
C VAL A 210 -17.12 3.41 -23.01
N GLY A 211 -17.32 4.26 -24.01
CA GLY A 211 -18.63 4.69 -24.50
C GLY A 211 -18.87 4.14 -25.90
N LEU A 212 -20.15 4.04 -26.28
CA LEU A 212 -20.51 3.59 -27.62
C LEU A 212 -21.76 4.34 -28.10
N ILE A 213 -21.64 4.90 -29.30
CA ILE A 213 -22.76 5.46 -30.05
C ILE A 213 -22.94 4.67 -31.35
N GLN A 214 -24.19 4.46 -31.72
CA GLN A 214 -24.58 3.96 -33.04
C GLN A 214 -25.23 5.10 -33.82
N TYR A 215 -25.00 5.16 -35.12
CA TYR A 215 -25.67 6.14 -35.98
C TYR A 215 -26.27 5.53 -37.24
N SER A 216 -27.29 6.20 -37.76
CA SER A 216 -27.81 5.99 -39.11
C SER A 216 -28.36 7.32 -39.64
N THR A 217 -29.68 7.47 -39.82
CA THR A 217 -30.33 8.78 -40.00
C THR A 217 -30.36 9.60 -38.70
N LYS A 218 -30.21 8.95 -37.55
CA LYS A 218 -30.12 9.56 -36.23
C LYS A 218 -28.98 8.94 -35.46
N VAL A 219 -28.44 9.67 -34.48
CA VAL A 219 -27.44 9.17 -33.55
C VAL A 219 -28.12 8.68 -32.27
N ARG A 220 -27.69 7.53 -31.76
CA ARG A 220 -28.15 6.94 -30.50
C ARG A 220 -26.94 6.60 -29.64
N THR A 221 -26.88 7.16 -28.44
CA THR A 221 -25.97 6.66 -27.40
C THR A 221 -26.48 5.31 -26.92
N GLU A 222 -25.69 4.25 -27.11
CA GLU A 222 -26.01 2.92 -26.59
C GLU A 222 -25.59 2.81 -25.12
N PHE A 223 -24.43 3.37 -24.79
CA PHE A 223 -23.98 3.60 -23.41
C PHE A 223 -22.89 4.67 -23.31
N THR A 224 -22.83 5.32 -22.16
CA THR A 224 -21.89 6.41 -21.85
C THR A 224 -20.57 5.86 -21.28
N LEU A 225 -19.53 6.70 -21.19
CA LEU A 225 -18.22 6.33 -20.61
C LEU A 225 -18.34 5.89 -19.14
N SER A 226 -19.27 6.47 -18.39
CA SER A 226 -19.48 6.18 -16.97
C SER A 226 -20.41 4.99 -16.70
N GLN A 227 -21.11 4.47 -17.71
CA GLN A 227 -22.19 3.50 -17.50
C GLN A 227 -21.69 2.11 -17.10
N TYR A 228 -20.57 1.65 -17.66
CA TYR A 228 -20.01 0.33 -17.38
C TYR A 228 -18.56 0.41 -16.93
N VAL A 229 -18.24 -0.32 -15.87
CA VAL A 229 -16.89 -0.37 -15.27
C VAL A 229 -16.24 -1.75 -15.38
N THR A 230 -16.85 -2.67 -16.14
CA THR A 230 -16.33 -4.02 -16.38
C THR A 230 -16.43 -4.39 -17.86
N ALA A 231 -15.43 -5.11 -18.36
CA ALA A 231 -15.44 -5.63 -19.73
C ALA A 231 -16.64 -6.54 -20.01
N GLN A 232 -17.04 -7.37 -19.04
CA GLN A 232 -18.21 -8.23 -19.17
C GLN A 232 -19.51 -7.44 -19.37
N GLY A 233 -19.72 -6.37 -18.60
CA GLY A 233 -20.90 -5.51 -18.74
C GLY A 233 -20.98 -4.84 -20.11
N ILE A 234 -19.84 -4.34 -20.61
CA ILE A 234 -19.76 -3.74 -21.94
C ILE A 234 -20.08 -4.77 -23.02
N LYS A 235 -19.47 -5.97 -22.98
CA LYS A 235 -19.73 -7.01 -23.99
C LYS A 235 -21.20 -7.44 -24.03
N GLN A 236 -21.85 -7.52 -22.86
CA GLN A 236 -23.28 -7.80 -22.78
C GLN A 236 -24.11 -6.67 -23.39
N ALA A 237 -23.77 -5.41 -23.11
CA ALA A 237 -24.44 -4.25 -23.70
C ALA A 237 -24.27 -4.24 -25.23
N VAL A 238 -23.04 -4.44 -25.72
CA VAL A 238 -22.73 -4.53 -27.16
C VAL A 238 -23.56 -5.60 -27.84
N ALA A 239 -23.67 -6.79 -27.25
CA ALA A 239 -24.44 -7.90 -27.82
C ALA A 239 -25.93 -7.55 -28.04
N GLN A 240 -26.52 -6.72 -27.17
CA GLN A 240 -27.92 -6.31 -27.23
C GLN A 240 -28.20 -5.14 -28.18
N ILE A 241 -27.17 -4.53 -28.77
CA ILE A 241 -27.35 -3.41 -29.70
C ILE A 241 -28.13 -3.87 -30.93
N GLN A 242 -29.22 -3.18 -31.21
CA GLN A 242 -30.08 -3.41 -32.38
C GLN A 242 -29.66 -2.54 -33.56
N TYR A 243 -29.53 -3.18 -34.72
CA TYR A 243 -29.22 -2.57 -36.01
C TYR A 243 -30.32 -1.61 -36.49
N MET A 244 -29.95 -0.42 -36.97
CA MET A 244 -30.90 0.64 -37.37
C MET A 244 -31.36 0.56 -38.84
N GLY A 245 -30.45 0.26 -39.77
CA GLY A 245 -30.74 0.01 -41.19
C GLY A 245 -31.32 1.17 -41.99
N ARG A 246 -30.97 2.43 -41.68
CA ARG A 246 -31.46 3.64 -42.39
C ARG A 246 -30.34 4.37 -43.13
N GLY A 247 -30.32 5.71 -43.10
CA GLY A 247 -29.29 6.55 -43.74
C GLY A 247 -27.95 6.51 -43.01
N SER A 248 -27.00 7.35 -43.43
CA SER A 248 -25.61 7.39 -42.94
C SER A 248 -25.21 8.83 -42.65
N MET A 249 -25.50 9.33 -41.45
CA MET A 249 -25.17 10.70 -41.01
C MET A 249 -23.89 10.70 -40.15
N THR A 250 -22.74 10.44 -40.78
CA THR A 250 -21.45 10.30 -40.09
C THR A 250 -21.01 11.63 -39.45
N GLY A 251 -21.24 12.77 -40.10
CA GLY A 251 -20.91 14.09 -39.57
C GLY A 251 -21.66 14.40 -38.28
N SER A 252 -22.95 14.08 -38.26
CA SER A 252 -23.81 14.18 -37.08
C SER A 252 -23.34 13.26 -35.95
N ALA A 253 -22.82 12.07 -36.26
CA ALA A 253 -22.25 11.16 -35.28
C ALA A 253 -20.97 11.71 -34.65
N LEU A 254 -20.07 12.28 -35.47
CA LEU A 254 -18.85 12.94 -34.99
C LEU A 254 -19.15 14.16 -34.12
N ARG A 255 -20.15 14.97 -34.52
CA ARG A 255 -20.65 16.06 -33.70
C ARG A 255 -21.12 15.55 -32.33
N HIS A 256 -21.93 14.50 -32.32
CA HIS A 256 -22.47 13.95 -31.07
C HIS A 256 -21.38 13.39 -30.16
N MET A 257 -20.41 12.68 -30.74
CA MET A 257 -19.23 12.19 -30.02
C MET A 257 -18.46 13.34 -29.36
N PHE A 258 -18.20 14.41 -30.12
CA PHE A 258 -17.45 15.57 -29.65
C PHE A 258 -18.21 16.39 -28.59
N GLU A 259 -19.47 16.75 -28.83
CA GLU A 259 -20.25 17.64 -27.96
C GLU A 259 -20.79 16.92 -26.71
N PHE A 260 -21.11 15.61 -26.82
CA PHE A 260 -21.77 14.87 -25.74
C PHE A 260 -20.93 13.72 -25.21
N SER A 261 -20.50 12.76 -26.04
CA SER A 261 -19.86 11.54 -25.53
C SER A 261 -18.55 11.80 -24.78
N PHE A 262 -17.78 12.82 -25.20
CA PHE A 262 -16.58 13.28 -24.49
C PHE A 262 -16.82 14.42 -23.48
N SER A 263 -18.07 14.61 -23.03
CA SER A 263 -18.40 15.55 -21.97
C SER A 263 -18.25 14.94 -20.58
N ASP A 264 -17.96 15.79 -19.59
CA ASP A 264 -17.88 15.38 -18.18
C ASP A 264 -19.18 14.72 -17.70
N LYS A 265 -20.33 15.14 -18.25
CA LYS A 265 -21.65 14.57 -17.93
C LYS A 265 -21.77 13.10 -18.35
N GLU A 266 -21.17 12.73 -19.47
CA GLU A 266 -21.21 11.35 -20.00
C GLU A 266 -20.07 10.48 -19.47
N GLY A 267 -19.21 11.03 -18.60
CA GLY A 267 -18.16 10.31 -17.89
C GLY A 267 -16.76 10.54 -18.44
N ALA A 268 -16.56 11.49 -19.36
CA ALA A 268 -15.22 11.84 -19.80
C ALA A 268 -14.42 12.50 -18.67
N ARG A 269 -13.13 12.19 -18.60
CA ARG A 269 -12.25 12.62 -17.53
C ARG A 269 -11.29 13.71 -18.01
N PRO A 270 -11.00 14.72 -17.18
CA PRO A 270 -10.02 15.74 -17.52
C PRO A 270 -8.62 15.12 -17.57
N ASN A 271 -7.78 15.59 -18.50
CA ASN A 271 -6.38 15.16 -18.69
C ASN A 271 -6.18 13.67 -18.98
N VAL A 272 -7.23 12.97 -19.41
CA VAL A 272 -7.18 11.58 -19.84
C VAL A 272 -7.21 11.54 -21.39
N PRO A 273 -6.31 10.78 -22.04
CA PRO A 273 -6.33 10.62 -23.50
C PRO A 273 -7.71 10.17 -24.01
N ARG A 274 -8.19 10.85 -25.05
CA ARG A 274 -9.50 10.58 -25.67
C ARG A 274 -9.29 9.94 -27.02
N VAL A 275 -9.95 8.81 -27.26
CA VAL A 275 -9.82 8.04 -28.49
C VAL A 275 -11.19 7.80 -29.11
N GLY A 276 -11.39 8.31 -30.33
CA GLY A 276 -12.60 8.06 -31.12
C GLY A 276 -12.32 6.98 -32.17
N ILE A 277 -13.12 5.92 -32.20
CA ILE A 277 -12.95 4.81 -33.16
C ILE A 277 -14.22 4.70 -34.01
N VAL A 278 -14.11 5.09 -35.27
CA VAL A 278 -15.24 5.22 -36.20
C VAL A 278 -15.28 4.04 -37.15
N PHE A 279 -16.40 3.34 -37.21
CA PHE A 279 -16.69 2.29 -38.20
C PHE A 279 -17.68 2.84 -39.21
N THR A 280 -17.34 2.78 -40.48
CA THR A 280 -18.22 3.24 -41.56
C THR A 280 -17.91 2.53 -42.88
N ASP A 281 -18.88 2.50 -43.79
CA ASP A 281 -18.65 2.17 -45.20
C ASP A 281 -18.35 3.42 -46.06
N GLY A 282 -18.02 4.54 -45.42
CA GLY A 282 -17.45 5.76 -46.02
C GLY A 282 -18.36 6.50 -46.99
N ARG A 283 -19.69 6.36 -46.89
CA ARG A 283 -20.65 7.12 -47.71
C ARG A 283 -21.57 7.96 -46.83
N SER A 284 -21.03 9.01 -46.22
CA SER A 284 -21.85 9.93 -45.45
C SER A 284 -22.81 10.73 -46.34
N GLN A 285 -23.96 11.10 -45.78
CA GLN A 285 -24.98 11.95 -46.39
C GLN A 285 -24.90 13.41 -45.89
N ASP A 286 -24.02 13.67 -44.93
CA ASP A 286 -23.70 14.97 -44.34
C ASP A 286 -22.18 15.21 -44.29
N ASP A 287 -21.77 16.46 -44.03
CA ASP A 287 -20.36 16.85 -43.97
C ASP A 287 -19.65 16.27 -42.73
N VAL A 288 -18.57 15.54 -42.95
CA VAL A 288 -17.74 14.93 -41.90
C VAL A 288 -16.56 15.83 -41.49
N SER A 289 -16.10 16.67 -42.41
CA SER A 289 -14.82 17.38 -42.29
C SER A 289 -14.78 18.34 -41.11
N GLU A 290 -15.86 19.11 -40.87
CA GLU A 290 -15.90 20.09 -39.79
C GLU A 290 -15.69 19.45 -38.41
N TRP A 291 -16.43 18.39 -38.11
CA TRP A 291 -16.45 17.76 -36.80
C TRP A 291 -15.26 16.83 -36.57
N ALA A 292 -14.79 16.14 -37.61
CA ALA A 292 -13.53 15.40 -37.56
C ALA A 292 -12.36 16.32 -37.20
N ARG A 293 -12.25 17.47 -37.87
CA ARG A 293 -11.21 18.47 -37.58
C ARG A 293 -11.32 19.00 -36.15
N LYS A 294 -12.52 19.37 -35.69
CA LYS A 294 -12.73 19.85 -34.32
C LYS A 294 -12.28 18.81 -33.28
N ALA A 295 -12.69 17.55 -33.44
CA ALA A 295 -12.26 16.47 -32.55
C ALA A 295 -10.74 16.32 -32.52
N LYS A 296 -10.09 16.22 -33.69
CA LYS A 296 -8.63 16.12 -33.80
C LYS A 296 -7.90 17.30 -33.14
N THR A 297 -8.32 18.53 -33.41
CA THR A 297 -7.69 19.73 -32.84
C THR A 297 -7.90 19.89 -31.33
N SER A 298 -8.89 19.20 -30.77
CA SER A 298 -9.14 19.15 -29.32
C SER A 298 -8.34 18.08 -28.58
N GLY A 299 -7.47 17.35 -29.29
CA GLY A 299 -6.64 16.27 -28.72
C GLY A 299 -7.33 14.92 -28.65
N VAL A 300 -8.41 14.71 -29.42
CA VAL A 300 -8.98 13.37 -29.61
C VAL A 300 -8.21 12.65 -30.73
N THR A 301 -7.60 11.51 -30.41
CA THR A 301 -6.99 10.63 -31.42
C THR A 301 -8.09 9.88 -32.15
N MET A 302 -8.24 10.13 -33.46
CA MET A 302 -9.32 9.59 -34.27
C MET A 302 -8.83 8.42 -35.12
N PHE A 303 -9.51 7.28 -35.02
CA PHE A 303 -9.29 6.10 -35.86
C PHE A 303 -10.49 5.90 -36.79
N ALA A 304 -10.23 5.64 -38.06
CA ALA A 304 -11.26 5.35 -39.06
C ALA A 304 -11.10 3.92 -39.59
N LEU A 305 -12.15 3.12 -39.45
CA LEU A 305 -12.21 1.73 -39.87
C LEU A 305 -13.27 1.59 -40.96
N GLY A 306 -12.79 1.46 -42.20
CA GLY A 306 -13.60 1.19 -43.38
C GLY A 306 -14.10 -0.25 -43.39
N VAL A 307 -15.39 -0.47 -43.51
CA VAL A 307 -15.98 -1.82 -43.65
C VAL A 307 -16.60 -1.99 -45.04
N GLY A 308 -16.27 -3.08 -45.74
CA GLY A 308 -16.79 -3.34 -47.08
C GLY A 308 -16.26 -2.35 -48.12
N LYS A 309 -17.14 -1.69 -48.88
CA LYS A 309 -16.76 -0.79 -49.99
C LYS A 309 -16.52 0.65 -49.52
N ALA A 310 -15.70 0.80 -48.48
CA ALA A 310 -15.46 2.09 -47.85
C ALA A 310 -14.75 3.09 -48.78
N ILE A 311 -15.16 4.37 -48.72
CA ILE A 311 -14.49 5.43 -49.48
C ILE A 311 -13.30 5.95 -48.69
N GLU A 312 -12.11 5.73 -49.25
CA GLU A 312 -10.85 6.12 -48.64
C GLU A 312 -10.75 7.59 -48.25
N GLN A 313 -11.19 8.47 -49.14
CA GLN A 313 -11.09 9.91 -48.94
C GLN A 313 -11.87 10.36 -47.69
N GLU A 314 -13.07 9.83 -47.47
CA GLU A 314 -13.88 10.16 -46.29
C GLU A 314 -13.23 9.62 -45.01
N LEU A 315 -12.65 8.42 -45.05
CA LEU A 315 -11.93 7.85 -43.91
C LEU A 315 -10.69 8.68 -43.52
N ARG A 316 -9.94 9.21 -44.50
CA ARG A 316 -8.78 10.09 -44.26
C ARG A 316 -9.20 11.42 -43.63
N GLU A 317 -10.36 11.96 -44.00
CA GLU A 317 -10.90 13.16 -43.37
C GLU A 317 -11.20 12.92 -41.88
N ILE A 318 -11.68 11.73 -41.54
CA ILE A 318 -12.02 11.31 -40.16
C ILE A 318 -10.77 11.01 -39.33
N ALA A 319 -9.85 10.19 -39.86
CA ALA A 319 -8.69 9.70 -39.14
C ALA A 319 -7.69 10.81 -38.77
N SER A 320 -6.94 10.60 -37.70
CA SER A 320 -5.78 11.43 -37.35
C SER A 320 -4.58 11.11 -38.24
N GLU A 321 -3.70 12.08 -38.45
CA GLU A 321 -2.42 11.85 -39.11
C GLU A 321 -1.44 11.11 -38.17
N PRO A 322 -0.54 10.25 -38.68
CA PRO A 322 -0.45 9.79 -40.07
C PRO A 322 -1.49 8.69 -40.38
N ASP A 323 -2.01 8.68 -41.60
CA ASP A 323 -3.04 7.72 -42.03
C ASP A 323 -2.64 6.25 -41.81
N GLU A 324 -1.37 5.89 -42.02
CA GLU A 324 -0.84 4.52 -41.81
C GLU A 324 -1.03 4.00 -40.36
N MET A 325 -1.26 4.91 -39.41
CA MET A 325 -1.47 4.57 -38.00
C MET A 325 -2.95 4.56 -37.59
N HIS A 326 -3.80 5.33 -38.29
CA HIS A 326 -5.16 5.63 -37.83
C HIS A 326 -6.26 5.17 -38.79
N LEU A 327 -5.91 4.80 -40.02
CA LEU A 327 -6.84 4.38 -41.05
C LEU A 327 -6.65 2.89 -41.35
N TYR A 328 -7.76 2.14 -41.29
CA TYR A 328 -7.75 0.70 -41.52
C TYR A 328 -8.93 0.27 -42.38
N TYR A 329 -8.73 -0.76 -43.22
CA TYR A 329 -9.79 -1.40 -43.98
C TYR A 329 -10.03 -2.81 -43.48
N ALA A 330 -11.28 -3.11 -43.19
CA ALA A 330 -11.79 -4.44 -42.93
C ALA A 330 -12.47 -4.98 -44.20
N GLU A 331 -11.65 -5.42 -45.15
CA GLU A 331 -12.11 -6.27 -46.26
C GLU A 331 -12.21 -7.74 -45.82
N ASP A 332 -11.29 -8.18 -44.95
CA ASP A 332 -11.23 -9.53 -44.39
C ASP A 332 -11.05 -9.47 -42.88
N PHE A 333 -11.94 -10.14 -42.15
CA PHE A 333 -12.03 -10.13 -40.69
C PHE A 333 -10.76 -10.67 -39.99
N GLU A 334 -9.91 -11.43 -40.69
CA GLU A 334 -8.62 -11.90 -40.18
C GLU A 334 -7.62 -10.75 -39.90
N LYS A 335 -7.73 -9.63 -40.63
CA LYS A 335 -6.88 -8.45 -40.43
C LYS A 335 -7.28 -7.64 -39.20
N MET A 336 -8.48 -7.87 -38.65
CA MET A 336 -8.95 -7.15 -37.46
C MET A 336 -8.14 -7.47 -36.20
N GLY A 337 -7.63 -8.69 -36.06
CA GLY A 337 -6.71 -9.02 -34.96
C GLY A 337 -5.41 -8.21 -35.02
N GLU A 338 -4.93 -7.90 -36.23
CA GLU A 338 -3.78 -7.01 -36.44
C GLU A 338 -4.12 -5.55 -36.17
N VAL A 339 -5.31 -5.08 -36.57
CA VAL A 339 -5.79 -3.73 -36.24
C VAL A 339 -5.88 -3.56 -34.73
N SER A 340 -6.53 -4.47 -34.01
CA SER A 340 -6.57 -4.43 -32.55
C SER A 340 -5.18 -4.45 -31.93
N ARG A 341 -4.22 -5.22 -32.46
CA ARG A 341 -2.82 -5.25 -31.98
C ARG A 341 -2.08 -3.95 -32.27
N LYS A 342 -2.23 -3.37 -33.47
CA LYS A 342 -1.63 -2.09 -33.86
C LYS A 342 -2.21 -0.95 -33.04
N LEU A 343 -3.54 -0.91 -32.90
CA LEU A 343 -4.27 0.05 -32.09
C LEU A 343 -3.83 -0.04 -30.61
N LYS A 344 -3.74 -1.25 -30.03
CA LYS A 344 -3.10 -1.48 -28.71
C LYS A 344 -1.70 -0.89 -28.63
N SER A 345 -0.83 -1.21 -29.59
CA SER A 345 0.58 -0.77 -29.56
C SER A 345 0.77 0.75 -29.72
N ARG A 346 -0.24 1.47 -30.22
CA ARG A 346 -0.17 2.90 -30.56
C ARG A 346 -0.91 3.78 -29.57
N ILE A 347 -2.08 3.35 -29.10
CA ILE A 347 -2.73 3.94 -27.92
C ILE A 347 -1.77 3.98 -26.73
N CYS A 348 -0.88 3.00 -26.62
CA CYS A 348 0.16 2.93 -25.60
C CYS A 348 1.45 3.72 -25.90
N LYS A 349 1.57 4.33 -27.09
CA LYS A 349 2.73 5.12 -27.53
C LYS A 349 2.44 6.60 -27.76
N GLU A 350 1.19 7.04 -27.67
CA GLU A 350 0.85 8.47 -27.59
C GLU A 350 0.69 8.92 -26.14
N THR A 351 1.77 8.84 -25.39
CA THR A 351 2.15 10.00 -24.59
C THR A 351 3.20 10.73 -25.42
N PRO A 352 3.09 12.05 -25.67
CA PRO A 352 4.24 12.80 -26.15
C PRO A 352 5.33 12.70 -25.09
N ALA A 353 6.21 11.71 -25.25
CA ALA A 353 7.41 11.52 -24.45
C ALA A 353 8.42 12.64 -24.70
N GLU A 354 8.08 13.63 -25.53
CA GLU A 354 8.89 14.81 -25.82
C GLU A 354 8.32 16.12 -25.23
N GLU A 355 7.10 16.13 -24.66
CA GLU A 355 6.53 17.35 -24.03
C GLU A 355 6.50 17.34 -22.49
N ARG A 356 7.04 16.29 -21.86
CA ARG A 356 7.44 16.36 -20.44
C ARG A 356 8.91 16.77 -20.29
N ARG A 357 9.42 17.62 -21.17
CA ARG A 357 10.58 18.45 -20.83
C ARG A 357 10.14 19.40 -19.71
N CYS A 358 10.82 19.29 -18.58
CA CYS A 358 10.55 19.94 -17.31
C CYS A 358 9.97 21.36 -17.44
N GLN A 359 8.88 21.64 -16.71
CA GLN A 359 8.46 22.99 -16.30
C GLN A 359 9.52 23.73 -15.44
N CYS A 360 10.74 23.20 -15.34
CA CYS A 360 11.89 23.88 -14.75
C CYS A 360 12.51 24.90 -15.69
N GLU A 361 12.33 24.84 -17.02
CA GLU A 361 12.93 25.84 -17.92
C GLU A 361 12.35 27.24 -17.67
N THR A 362 11.04 27.37 -17.43
CA THR A 362 10.44 28.66 -17.08
C THR A 362 10.88 29.17 -15.71
N LEU A 363 11.13 28.26 -14.75
CA LEU A 363 11.65 28.61 -13.42
C LEU A 363 13.12 29.01 -13.46
N ILE A 364 13.95 28.35 -14.27
CA ILE A 364 15.37 28.66 -14.46
C ILE A 364 15.49 30.00 -15.20
N VAL A 365 14.74 30.21 -16.29
CA VAL A 365 14.72 31.48 -17.02
C VAL A 365 14.21 32.63 -16.12
N PHE A 366 13.22 32.37 -15.26
CA PHE A 366 12.78 33.36 -14.27
C PHE A 366 13.84 33.62 -13.20
N GLN A 367 14.54 32.59 -12.70
CA GLN A 367 15.63 32.73 -11.74
C GLN A 367 16.80 33.54 -12.32
N ASP A 368 17.24 33.21 -13.53
CA ASP A 368 18.32 33.91 -14.22
C ASP A 368 17.96 35.38 -14.46
N HIS A 369 16.72 35.67 -14.86
CA HIS A 369 16.26 37.04 -15.07
C HIS A 369 16.14 37.84 -13.76
N VAL A 370 15.76 37.19 -12.67
CA VAL A 370 15.75 37.81 -11.32
C VAL A 370 17.17 38.06 -10.84
N GLU A 371 18.10 37.13 -11.04
CA GLU A 371 19.51 37.31 -10.69
C GLU A 371 20.18 38.44 -11.48
N GLU A 372 19.89 38.54 -12.78
CA GLU A 372 20.39 39.62 -13.63
C GLU A 372 19.90 40.99 -13.14
N LYS A 373 18.60 41.12 -12.85
CA LYS A 373 18.03 42.36 -12.30
C LYS A 373 18.56 42.70 -10.91
N LEU A 374 18.84 41.70 -10.06
CA LEU A 374 19.46 41.92 -8.76
C LEU A 374 20.90 42.43 -8.89
N ARG A 375 21.67 41.94 -9.87
CA ARG A 375 23.02 42.46 -10.17
C ARG A 375 22.98 43.91 -10.65
N ASP A 376 22.05 44.26 -11.52
CA ASP A 376 21.88 45.64 -12.00
C ASP A 376 21.54 46.60 -10.85
N LEU A 377 20.61 46.19 -9.98
CA LEU A 377 20.24 46.96 -8.78
C LEU A 377 21.45 47.16 -7.85
N ALA A 378 22.25 46.12 -7.64
CA ALA A 378 23.46 46.21 -6.82
C ALA A 378 24.47 47.23 -7.40
N GLN A 379 24.69 47.22 -8.71
CA GLN A 379 25.57 48.19 -9.38
C GLN A 379 25.05 49.62 -9.27
N ILE A 380 23.74 49.82 -9.40
CA ILE A 380 23.11 51.15 -9.23
C ILE A 380 23.31 51.65 -7.79
N ILE A 381 23.08 50.80 -6.78
CA ILE A 381 23.30 51.16 -5.37
C ILE A 381 24.76 51.52 -5.12
N GLU A 382 25.70 50.76 -5.68
CA GLU A 382 27.12 51.04 -5.53
C GLU A 382 27.53 52.38 -6.18
N ALA A 383 27.00 52.66 -7.38
CA ALA A 383 27.19 53.93 -8.07
C ALA A 383 26.59 55.11 -7.28
N MET A 384 25.38 54.96 -6.72
CA MET A 384 24.76 55.96 -5.87
C MET A 384 25.56 56.18 -4.58
N THR A 385 26.07 55.12 -3.96
CA THR A 385 26.92 55.18 -2.76
C THR A 385 28.21 55.92 -3.06
N LYS A 386 28.83 55.68 -4.22
CA LYS A 386 30.04 56.40 -4.66
C LYS A 386 29.74 57.88 -4.92
N LYS A 387 28.61 58.21 -5.55
CA LYS A 387 28.17 59.61 -5.73
C LYS A 387 27.91 60.29 -4.38
N LEU A 388 27.23 59.62 -3.45
CA LEU A 388 27.02 60.12 -2.08
C LEU A 388 28.33 60.37 -1.33
N LYS A 389 29.31 59.47 -1.44
CA LYS A 389 30.65 59.68 -0.87
C LYS A 389 31.37 60.87 -1.50
N ASN A 390 31.27 61.06 -2.82
CA ASN A 390 31.87 62.20 -3.50
C ASN A 390 31.20 63.53 -3.10
N VAL A 391 29.87 63.54 -2.95
CA VAL A 391 29.12 64.70 -2.42
C VAL A 391 29.54 64.97 -0.97
N ALA A 392 29.61 63.94 -0.12
CA ALA A 392 30.08 64.09 1.26
C ALA A 392 31.54 64.58 1.36
N ALA A 393 32.40 64.27 0.37
CA ALA A 393 33.76 64.77 0.29
C ALA A 393 33.85 66.23 -0.21
N SER A 394 32.88 66.68 -1.00
CA SER A 394 32.82 68.06 -1.53
C SER A 394 32.07 69.04 -0.61
N VAL A 395 31.42 68.54 0.45
CA VAL A 395 30.71 69.34 1.47
C VAL A 395 31.49 69.41 2.80
N ARG A 396 32.74 68.90 2.85
CA ARG A 396 33.64 69.18 3.99
C ARG A 396 34.31 70.54 3.80
N PRO A 397 34.12 71.49 4.74
CA PRO A 397 34.66 72.85 4.65
C PRO A 397 36.18 72.90 4.76
#